data_AF-A0A2V8A7E2-F1
#
_entry.id   AF-A0A2V8A7E2-F1
#
_cell.length_a   1.000
_cell.length_b   1.000
_cell.length_c   1.000
_cell.angle_alpha   90.00
_cell.angle_beta   90.00
_cell.angle_gamma   90.00
#
_symmetry.space_group_name_H-M   'P 1'
#
loop_
_entity.id
_entity.type
_entity.pdbx_description
1 polymer ?
#
loop_
_entity_poly.entity_id
_entity_poly.type
_entity_poly.pdbx_seq_one_letter_code
_entity_poly.pdbx_strand_id
1 'polypeptide(L)'
;GAGCESPGQGGGGGFFGGGNNTAGPWVLAGIYTVALVVDGKTADTKPLRVTDDPEVALTSADRKRMFDLATEMHDLQKRLVEAQTALASLNRQLTELADAIGKRTDLPADVKTSFDAVKKDVDALTPKLTAPAGRGFGGAGRGDNPSIVTRITQAKNGYTAGMPVTEGTTRAYTEAKNQAPKAVADLNAAIAKAAALSTTLARYDLTLNVPQPVKPIEAAAAKRSSL
;
A
#
# COMPACT_ATOMS: atom_id res chain seq x y z
N GLY A 1 -4.12 8.75 58.24
CA GLY A 1 -2.81 9.05 57.66
C GLY A 1 -2.51 8.02 56.60
N ALA A 2 -2.10 8.50 55.41
CA ALA A 2 -1.45 7.83 54.26
C ALA A 2 -2.09 6.52 53.75
N GLY A 3 -2.66 6.47 52.54
CA GLY A 3 -1.99 6.53 51.22
C GLY A 3 -1.90 5.07 50.69
N CYS A 4 -2.44 4.68 49.54
CA CYS A 4 -2.25 5.24 48.21
C CYS A 4 -3.48 5.09 47.33
N GLU A 5 -3.83 6.17 46.64
CA GLU A 5 -4.54 6.15 45.36
C GLU A 5 -3.48 6.07 44.26
N SER A 6 -3.59 5.10 43.36
CA SER A 6 -3.11 5.24 41.99
C SER A 6 -3.87 4.29 41.05
N PRO A 7 -4.06 4.73 39.79
CA PRO A 7 -5.26 4.46 39.03
C PRO A 7 -5.02 3.46 37.88
N GLY A 8 -6.09 2.78 37.47
CA GLY A 8 -6.28 2.24 36.12
C GLY A 8 -5.15 1.39 35.53
N GLN A 9 -5.21 0.08 35.74
CA GLN A 9 -4.46 -0.86 34.89
C GLN A 9 -5.27 -2.15 34.72
N GLY A 10 -5.76 -2.39 33.50
CA GLY A 10 -6.32 -3.68 33.13
C GLY A 10 -7.47 -3.58 32.15
N GLY A 11 -7.16 -3.37 30.88
CA GLY A 11 -8.15 -3.37 29.80
C GLY A 11 -7.74 -2.63 28.54
N GLY A 12 -6.44 -2.57 28.23
CA GLY A 12 -5.95 -2.02 26.98
C GLY A 12 -6.16 -2.99 25.83
N GLY A 13 -7.41 -3.15 25.39
CA GLY A 13 -7.73 -3.72 24.09
C GLY A 13 -7.21 -2.79 23.01
N GLY A 14 -5.98 -3.03 22.54
CA GLY A 14 -5.31 -2.29 21.49
C GLY A 14 -5.98 -2.49 20.13
N PHE A 15 -7.16 -1.90 19.92
CA PHE A 15 -7.77 -1.65 18.62
C PHE A 15 -7.24 -0.34 18.00
N PHE A 16 -5.93 -0.09 18.13
CA PHE A 16 -5.26 1.12 17.64
C PHE A 16 -4.28 0.76 16.53
N GLY A 17 -4.62 1.16 15.30
CA GLY A 17 -3.67 1.14 14.19
C GLY A 17 -4.36 1.04 12.85
N GLY A 18 -5.03 2.11 12.42
CA GLY A 18 -5.34 2.37 11.02
C GLY A 18 -4.08 2.61 10.17
N GLY A 19 -3.06 1.76 10.35
CA GLY A 19 -1.99 1.54 9.40
C GLY A 19 -2.42 0.45 8.44
N ASN A 20 -1.85 0.46 7.23
CA ASN A 20 -1.91 -0.68 6.31
C ASN A 20 -1.72 -1.98 7.10
N ASN A 21 -2.76 -2.81 7.23
CA ASN A 21 -2.64 -4.12 7.87
C ASN A 21 -1.56 -4.90 7.11
N THR A 22 -0.34 -4.94 7.66
CA THR A 22 0.84 -5.58 7.07
C THR A 22 0.83 -7.08 7.29
N ALA A 23 -0.07 -7.60 8.12
CA ALA A 23 -0.26 -9.03 8.26
C ALA A 23 -0.59 -9.63 6.88
N GLY A 24 0.16 -10.64 6.48
CA GLY A 24 -0.14 -11.44 5.30
C GLY A 24 -1.36 -12.32 5.53
N PRO A 25 -1.85 -13.01 4.48
CA PRO A 25 -2.87 -14.04 4.64
C PRO A 25 -2.43 -15.13 5.62
N TRP A 26 -3.39 -15.72 6.33
CA TRP A 26 -3.14 -16.86 7.21
C TRP A 26 -2.61 -18.06 6.42
N VAL A 27 -1.72 -18.83 7.04
CA VAL A 27 -1.14 -20.04 6.41
C VAL A 27 -2.21 -21.12 6.21
N LEU A 28 -2.09 -21.88 5.12
CA LEU A 28 -2.97 -23.03 4.85
C LEU A 28 -2.63 -24.19 5.78
N ALA A 29 -3.58 -25.09 6.04
CA ALA A 29 -3.29 -26.34 6.75
C ALA A 29 -2.19 -27.13 6.04
N GLY A 30 -1.31 -27.75 6.83
CA GLY A 30 -0.12 -28.41 6.33
C GLY A 30 0.92 -28.66 7.41
N ILE A 31 2.04 -29.25 7.02
CA ILE A 31 3.20 -29.43 7.89
C ILE A 31 4.22 -28.35 7.55
N TYR A 32 4.55 -27.53 8.55
CA TYR A 32 5.53 -26.47 8.46
C TYR A 32 6.75 -26.82 9.31
N THR A 33 7.88 -26.18 9.01
CA THR A 33 9.07 -26.23 9.87
C THR A 33 9.23 -24.87 10.52
N VAL A 34 9.22 -24.84 11.85
CA VAL A 34 9.49 -23.62 12.64
C VAL A 34 10.96 -23.63 13.02
N ALA A 35 11.63 -22.49 12.87
CA ALA A 35 13.03 -22.31 13.23
C ALA A 35 13.16 -21.33 14.40
N LEU A 36 13.95 -21.70 15.42
CA LEU A 36 14.44 -20.77 16.42
C LEU A 36 15.70 -20.09 15.89
N VAL A 37 15.71 -18.77 15.81
CA VAL A 37 16.87 -18.00 15.33
C VAL A 37 17.43 -17.18 16.49
N VAL A 38 18.72 -17.33 16.78
CA VAL A 38 19.48 -16.58 17.80
C VAL A 38 20.66 -15.93 17.09
N ASP A 39 20.82 -14.62 17.25
CA ASP A 39 21.88 -13.83 16.59
C ASP A 39 21.96 -14.04 15.07
N GLY A 40 20.81 -14.16 14.42
CA GLY A 40 20.71 -14.38 12.97
C GLY A 40 21.07 -15.80 12.50
N LYS A 41 21.36 -16.73 13.42
CA LYS A 41 21.64 -18.14 13.11
C LYS A 41 20.51 -19.04 13.61
N THR A 42 20.14 -20.03 12.80
CA THR A 42 19.18 -21.05 13.20
C THR A 42 19.79 -21.93 14.31
N ALA A 43 19.21 -21.85 15.50
CA ALA A 43 19.62 -22.60 16.68
C ALA A 43 18.92 -23.97 16.79
N ASP A 44 17.67 -24.08 16.33
CA ASP A 44 16.88 -25.32 16.33
C ASP A 44 15.76 -25.26 15.28
N THR A 45 15.25 -26.40 14.84
CA THR A 45 14.06 -26.50 13.98
C THR A 45 13.12 -27.63 14.42
N LYS A 46 11.81 -27.39 14.37
CA LYS A 46 10.79 -28.40 14.72
C LYS A 46 9.62 -28.42 13.73
N PRO A 47 9.04 -29.59 13.44
CA PRO A 47 7.83 -29.67 12.63
C PRO A 47 6.62 -29.14 13.42
N LEU A 48 5.76 -28.38 12.74
CA LEU A 48 4.49 -27.88 13.23
C LEU A 48 3.40 -28.30 12.26
N ARG A 49 2.38 -29.00 12.76
CA ARG A 49 1.18 -29.31 11.97
C ARG A 49 0.13 -28.21 12.20
N VAL A 50 -0.28 -27.57 11.12
CA VAL A 50 -1.42 -26.65 11.09
C VAL A 50 -2.62 -27.42 10.56
N THR A 51 -3.73 -27.37 11.28
CA THR A 51 -5.02 -27.96 10.89
C THR A 51 -6.03 -26.87 10.58
N ASP A 52 -6.97 -27.18 9.71
CA ASP A 52 -8.09 -26.28 9.42
C ASP A 52 -9.02 -26.15 10.63
N ASP A 53 -9.67 -25.00 10.74
CA ASP A 53 -10.74 -24.77 11.72
C ASP A 53 -11.99 -25.60 11.32
N PRO A 54 -12.46 -26.53 12.19
CA PRO A 54 -13.60 -27.40 11.89
C PRO A 54 -14.93 -26.65 11.75
N GLU A 55 -15.06 -25.44 12.29
CA GLU A 55 -16.30 -24.65 12.21
C GLU A 55 -16.44 -23.90 10.88
N VAL A 56 -15.35 -23.75 10.13
CA VAL A 56 -15.35 -23.07 8.84
C VAL A 56 -15.75 -24.04 7.72
N ALA A 57 -16.97 -23.87 7.20
CA ALA A 57 -17.51 -24.66 6.09
C ALA A 57 -16.93 -24.27 4.70
N LEU A 58 -15.61 -24.34 4.55
CA LEU A 58 -14.90 -24.15 3.28
C LEU A 58 -14.15 -25.43 2.91
N THR A 59 -14.15 -25.78 1.62
CA THR A 59 -13.30 -26.87 1.14
C THR A 59 -11.83 -26.44 1.17
N SER A 60 -10.89 -27.39 1.26
CA SER A 60 -9.45 -27.07 1.16
C SER A 60 -9.11 -26.36 -0.16
N ALA A 61 -9.82 -26.67 -1.26
CA ALA A 61 -9.65 -26.00 -2.54
C ALA A 61 -10.09 -24.54 -2.48
N ASP A 62 -11.22 -24.23 -1.84
CA ASP A 62 -11.70 -22.86 -1.66
C ASP A 62 -10.74 -22.04 -0.79
N ARG A 63 -10.26 -22.62 0.32
CA ARG A 63 -9.26 -21.96 1.19
C ARG A 63 -7.99 -21.64 0.42
N LYS A 64 -7.48 -22.60 -0.36
CA LYS A 64 -6.30 -22.36 -1.21
C LYS A 64 -6.54 -21.23 -2.20
N ARG A 65 -7.69 -21.22 -2.87
CA ARG A 65 -8.04 -20.15 -3.82
C ARG A 65 -8.11 -18.79 -3.13
N MET A 66 -8.76 -18.70 -1.97
CA MET A 66 -8.86 -17.46 -1.20
C MET A 66 -7.48 -16.98 -0.73
N PHE A 67 -6.63 -17.90 -0.27
CA PHE A 67 -5.24 -17.62 0.10
C PHE A 67 -4.44 -17.03 -1.07
N ASP A 68 -4.51 -17.65 -2.26
CA ASP A 68 -3.78 -17.19 -3.44
C ASP A 68 -4.24 -15.77 -3.85
N LEU A 69 -5.55 -15.50 -3.82
CA LEU A 69 -6.12 -14.18 -4.13
C LEU A 69 -5.77 -13.12 -3.08
N ALA A 70 -5.80 -13.48 -1.80
CA ALA A 70 -5.39 -12.60 -0.70
C ALA A 70 -3.88 -12.28 -0.76
N THR A 71 -3.06 -13.26 -1.14
CA THR A 71 -1.62 -13.09 -1.33
C THR A 71 -1.34 -12.12 -2.47
N GLU A 72 -2.05 -12.25 -3.60
CA GLU A 72 -1.91 -11.31 -4.71
C GLU A 72 -2.26 -9.87 -4.27
N MET A 73 -3.36 -9.66 -3.53
CA MET A 73 -3.70 -8.34 -2.99
C MET A 73 -2.68 -7.82 -1.99
N HIS A 74 -2.10 -8.69 -1.17
CA HIS A 74 -1.04 -8.32 -0.25
C HIS A 74 0.23 -7.86 -0.96
N ASP A 75 0.62 -8.51 -2.05
CA ASP A 75 1.77 -8.08 -2.84
C ASP A 75 1.51 -6.75 -3.57
N LEU A 76 0.29 -6.54 -4.08
CA LEU A 76 -0.12 -5.22 -4.59
C LEU A 76 -0.07 -4.14 -3.50
N GLN A 77 -0.50 -4.47 -2.27
CA GLN A 77 -0.46 -3.56 -1.13
C GLN A 77 0.99 -3.12 -0.83
N LYS A 78 1.96 -4.03 -0.87
CA LYS A 78 3.39 -3.69 -0.70
C LYS A 78 3.85 -2.69 -1.77
N ARG A 79 3.52 -2.96 -3.03
CA ARG A 79 3.85 -2.06 -4.15
C ARG A 79 3.23 -0.69 -3.99
N LEU A 80 2.00 -0.64 -3.48
CA LEU A 80 1.29 0.60 -3.24
C LEU A 80 1.91 1.42 -2.11
N VAL A 81 2.44 0.79 -1.06
CA VAL A 81 3.19 1.48 0.01
C VAL A 81 4.44 2.16 -0.54
N GLU A 82 5.18 1.47 -1.41
CA GLU A 82 6.34 2.06 -2.10
C GLU A 82 5.92 3.27 -2.96
N ALA A 83 4.82 3.15 -3.70
CA ALA A 83 4.25 4.24 -4.50
C ALA A 83 3.78 5.43 -3.65
N GLN A 84 3.13 5.18 -2.51
CA GLN A 84 2.74 6.22 -1.56
C GLN A 84 3.95 6.96 -1.00
N THR A 85 5.02 6.23 -0.67
CA THR A 85 6.26 6.81 -0.15
C THR A 85 6.93 7.70 -1.19
N ALA A 86 7.05 7.23 -2.44
CA ALA A 86 7.59 8.02 -3.53
C ALA A 86 6.72 9.26 -3.82
N LEU A 87 5.39 9.10 -3.88
CA LEU A 87 4.45 10.20 -4.11
C LEU A 87 4.53 11.27 -3.02
N ALA A 88 4.53 10.86 -1.74
CA ALA A 88 4.63 11.79 -0.62
C ALA A 88 5.96 12.55 -0.63
N SER A 89 7.07 11.87 -0.91
CA SER A 89 8.38 12.50 -1.06
C SER A 89 8.39 13.53 -2.19
N LEU A 90 7.86 13.17 -3.36
CA LEU A 90 7.82 14.06 -4.52
C LEU A 90 6.91 15.27 -4.29
N ASN A 91 5.72 15.06 -3.71
CA ASN A 91 4.79 16.15 -3.40
C ASN A 91 5.41 17.16 -2.41
N ARG A 92 6.10 16.67 -1.36
CA ARG A 92 6.83 17.52 -0.42
C ARG A 92 7.89 18.37 -1.13
N GLN A 93 8.74 17.74 -1.95
CA GLN A 93 9.80 18.43 -2.70
C GLN A 93 9.26 19.50 -3.67
N LEU A 94 8.16 19.18 -4.37
CA LEU A 94 7.51 20.14 -5.26
C LEU A 94 6.88 21.31 -4.48
N THR A 95 6.28 21.05 -3.33
CA THR A 95 5.71 22.11 -2.50
C THR A 95 6.79 23.05 -1.97
N GLU A 96 7.91 22.51 -1.45
CA GLU A 96 9.06 23.30 -1.01
C GLU A 96 9.66 24.13 -2.15
N LEU A 97 9.72 23.59 -3.37
CA LEU A 97 10.23 24.31 -4.55
C LEU A 97 9.27 25.37 -5.07
N ALA A 98 7.95 25.20 -4.92
CA ALA A 98 6.99 26.20 -5.36
C ALA A 98 7.26 27.56 -4.69
N ASP A 99 7.54 27.53 -3.39
CA ASP A 99 7.89 28.73 -2.61
C ASP A 99 9.21 29.36 -3.06
N ALA A 100 10.20 28.54 -3.42
CA ALA A 100 11.50 29.01 -3.92
C ALA A 100 11.38 29.62 -5.32
N ILE A 101 10.65 28.98 -6.23
CA ILE A 101 10.38 29.45 -7.59
C ILE A 101 9.56 30.75 -7.58
N GLY A 102 8.59 30.87 -6.68
CA GLY A 102 7.76 32.08 -6.53
C GLY A 102 8.57 33.34 -6.16
N LYS A 103 9.72 33.16 -5.50
CA LYS A 103 10.63 34.26 -5.12
C LYS A 103 11.63 34.64 -6.23
N ARG A 104 11.66 33.90 -7.34
CA ARG A 104 12.63 34.10 -8.43
C ARG A 104 12.01 34.79 -9.65
N THR A 105 12.66 35.87 -10.06
CA THR A 105 12.31 36.66 -11.25
C THR A 105 13.12 36.27 -12.49
N ASP A 106 14.20 35.51 -12.31
CA ASP A 106 15.17 35.13 -13.34
C ASP A 106 14.84 33.80 -14.05
N LEU A 107 13.80 33.08 -13.57
CA LEU A 107 13.36 31.83 -14.17
C LEU A 107 12.49 32.08 -15.43
N PRO A 108 12.81 31.47 -16.58
CA PRO A 108 11.98 31.55 -17.78
C PRO A 108 10.56 31.00 -17.57
N ALA A 109 9.61 31.54 -18.34
CA ALA A 109 8.20 31.13 -18.28
C ALA A 109 8.01 29.63 -18.55
N ASP A 110 8.79 29.05 -19.46
CA ASP A 110 8.73 27.63 -19.80
C ASP A 110 9.11 26.72 -18.62
N VAL A 111 10.05 27.16 -17.77
CA VAL A 111 10.48 26.41 -16.57
C VAL A 111 9.38 26.43 -15.52
N LYS A 112 8.76 27.59 -15.29
CA LYS A 112 7.62 27.74 -14.38
C LYS A 112 6.43 26.88 -14.85
N THR A 113 6.11 26.95 -16.14
CA THR A 113 5.04 26.15 -16.76
C THR A 113 5.29 24.64 -16.62
N SER A 114 6.54 24.20 -16.86
CA SER A 114 6.92 22.79 -16.71
C SER A 114 6.80 22.33 -15.26
N PHE A 115 7.19 23.17 -14.30
CA PHE A 115 7.04 22.91 -12.87
C PHE A 115 5.57 22.78 -12.47
N ASP A 116 4.72 23.72 -12.87
CA ASP A 116 3.28 23.70 -12.57
C ASP A 116 2.60 22.46 -13.17
N ALA A 117 3.00 22.05 -14.38
CA ALA A 117 2.51 20.83 -15.01
C ALA A 117 2.88 19.57 -14.20
N VAL A 118 4.14 19.44 -13.76
CA VAL A 118 4.57 18.31 -12.91
C VAL A 118 3.84 18.31 -11.57
N LYS A 119 3.70 19.48 -10.94
CA LYS A 119 2.94 19.60 -9.68
C LYS A 119 1.49 19.17 -9.86
N LYS A 120 0.83 19.60 -10.93
CA LYS A 120 -0.55 19.20 -11.25
C LYS A 120 -0.69 17.70 -11.48
N ASP A 121 0.25 17.07 -12.18
CA ASP A 121 0.26 15.62 -12.40
C ASP A 121 0.37 14.87 -11.06
N VAL A 122 1.25 15.31 -10.16
CA VAL A 122 1.45 14.73 -8.82
C VAL A 122 0.22 14.93 -7.92
N ASP A 123 -0.38 16.12 -7.92
CA ASP A 123 -1.57 16.43 -7.14
C ASP A 123 -2.77 15.57 -7.60
N ALA A 124 -2.91 15.32 -8.91
CA ALA A 124 -3.95 14.45 -9.47
C ALA A 124 -3.81 12.97 -9.10
N LEU A 125 -2.60 12.52 -8.73
CA LEU A 125 -2.33 11.15 -8.28
C LEU A 125 -2.63 10.94 -6.79
N THR A 126 -2.53 11.99 -5.98
CA THR A 126 -2.75 11.95 -4.54
C THR A 126 -4.07 11.28 -4.14
N PRO A 127 -5.25 11.70 -4.62
CA PRO A 127 -6.52 11.08 -4.21
C PRO A 127 -6.71 9.64 -4.73
N LYS A 128 -5.92 9.20 -5.72
CA LYS A 128 -5.98 7.83 -6.26
C LYS A 128 -5.16 6.85 -5.43
N LEU A 129 -3.96 7.29 -5.02
CA LEU A 129 -2.95 6.48 -4.36
C LEU A 129 -2.96 6.61 -2.84
N THR A 130 -3.68 7.57 -2.27
CA THR A 130 -3.81 7.75 -0.83
C THR A 130 -5.26 7.55 -0.39
N ALA A 131 -5.45 6.96 0.79
CA ALA A 131 -6.73 6.98 1.47
C ALA A 131 -6.83 8.28 2.28
N PRO A 132 -7.99 8.95 2.33
CA PRO A 132 -8.16 10.15 3.15
C PRO A 132 -7.87 9.81 4.62
N ALA A 133 -6.91 10.51 5.22
CA ALA A 133 -6.64 10.42 6.64
C ALA A 133 -7.90 10.83 7.42
N GLY A 134 -8.45 9.91 8.23
CA GLY A 134 -9.58 10.21 9.13
C GLY A 134 -10.87 9.41 8.90
N ARG A 135 -10.98 8.54 7.88
CA ARG A 135 -12.10 7.58 7.80
C ARG A 135 -11.67 6.20 8.32
N GLY A 136 -11.92 5.99 9.61
CA GLY A 136 -11.79 4.68 10.24
C GLY A 136 -12.64 3.61 9.55
N PHE A 137 -12.13 2.38 9.56
CA PHE A 137 -12.86 1.17 9.15
C PHE A 137 -14.05 0.97 10.10
N GLY A 138 -15.23 1.38 9.67
CA GLY A 138 -16.47 1.27 10.45
C GLY A 138 -17.63 2.09 9.87
N GLY A 139 -17.33 3.09 9.03
CA GLY A 139 -18.35 3.81 8.29
C GLY A 139 -18.51 3.28 6.88
N ALA A 140 -19.71 2.82 6.54
CA ALA A 140 -20.20 2.78 5.16
C ALA A 140 -20.20 4.21 4.58
N GLY A 141 -19.02 4.75 4.31
CA GLY A 141 -18.82 6.04 3.67
C GLY A 141 -18.91 5.86 2.17
N ARG A 142 -20.12 6.00 1.63
CA ARG A 142 -20.39 6.16 0.20
C ARG A 142 -19.60 7.36 -0.33
N GLY A 143 -18.40 7.11 -0.82
CA GLY A 143 -17.79 7.90 -1.89
C GLY A 143 -17.99 7.11 -3.17
N ASP A 144 -18.45 7.77 -4.24
CA ASP A 144 -18.84 7.11 -5.49
C ASP A 144 -17.69 6.39 -6.21
N ASN A 145 -16.44 6.55 -5.75
CA ASN A 145 -15.28 5.83 -6.26
C ASN A 145 -14.17 5.69 -5.18
N PRO A 146 -14.04 4.55 -4.50
CA PRO A 146 -13.01 4.35 -3.48
C PRO A 146 -11.59 4.38 -4.08
N SER A 147 -10.62 4.89 -3.31
CA SER A 147 -9.20 4.89 -3.70
C SER A 147 -8.69 3.47 -3.97
N ILE A 148 -7.57 3.34 -4.71
CA ILE A 148 -6.97 2.02 -4.99
C ILE A 148 -6.57 1.33 -3.68
N VAL A 149 -6.12 2.10 -2.68
CA VAL A 149 -5.79 1.61 -1.32
C VAL A 149 -6.99 0.94 -0.68
N THR A 150 -8.15 1.60 -0.74
CA THR A 150 -9.40 1.11 -0.16
C THR A 150 -9.84 -0.17 -0.86
N ARG A 151 -9.75 -0.25 -2.19
CA ARG A 151 -10.07 -1.45 -2.98
C ARG A 151 -9.21 -2.65 -2.62
N ILE A 152 -7.88 -2.45 -2.59
CA ILE A 152 -6.94 -3.52 -2.21
C ILE A 152 -7.23 -4.01 -0.79
N THR A 153 -7.45 -3.10 0.14
CA THR A 153 -7.72 -3.46 1.55
C THR A 153 -9.04 -4.21 1.68
N GLN A 154 -10.09 -3.75 1.00
CA GLN A 154 -11.40 -4.42 0.98
C GLN A 154 -11.28 -5.83 0.40
N ALA A 155 -10.63 -5.99 -0.75
CA ALA A 155 -10.45 -7.27 -1.41
C ALA A 155 -9.65 -8.24 -0.53
N LYS A 156 -8.51 -7.79 0.00
CA LYS A 156 -7.66 -8.59 0.89
C LYS A 156 -8.43 -9.05 2.11
N ASN A 157 -9.09 -8.13 2.82
CA ASN A 157 -9.85 -8.45 4.02
C ASN A 157 -10.98 -9.45 3.73
N GLY A 158 -11.70 -9.28 2.61
CA GLY A 158 -12.76 -10.19 2.20
C GLY A 158 -12.26 -11.61 1.92
N TYR A 159 -11.10 -11.77 1.28
CA TYR A 159 -10.50 -13.09 1.06
C TYR A 159 -9.81 -13.70 2.30
N THR A 160 -9.52 -12.91 3.34
CA THR A 160 -8.96 -13.41 4.61
C THR A 160 -10.00 -13.69 5.70
N ALA A 161 -11.26 -13.28 5.51
CA ALA A 161 -12.27 -13.28 6.57
C ALA A 161 -12.84 -14.66 6.95
N GLY A 162 -12.46 -15.74 6.25
CA GLY A 162 -13.00 -17.09 6.49
C GLY A 162 -14.49 -17.27 6.17
N MET A 163 -15.16 -16.21 5.70
CA MET A 163 -16.56 -16.19 5.27
C MET A 163 -16.68 -16.39 3.75
N PRO A 164 -17.88 -16.76 3.24
CA PRO A 164 -18.13 -16.79 1.81
C PRO A 164 -17.80 -15.46 1.12
N VAL A 165 -17.16 -15.54 -0.04
CA VAL A 165 -16.73 -14.37 -0.82
C VAL A 165 -17.96 -13.64 -1.37
N THR A 166 -18.07 -12.36 -1.06
CA THR A 166 -19.14 -11.50 -1.58
C THR A 166 -18.82 -10.97 -2.98
N GLU A 167 -19.85 -10.61 -3.76
CA GLU A 167 -19.67 -9.95 -5.07
C GLU A 167 -18.83 -8.67 -4.95
N GLY A 168 -19.04 -7.89 -3.89
CA GLY A 168 -18.26 -6.70 -3.60
C GLY A 168 -16.76 -6.97 -3.42
N THR A 169 -16.38 -8.11 -2.83
CA THR A 169 -14.99 -8.54 -2.68
C THR A 169 -14.36 -8.84 -4.05
N THR A 170 -15.06 -9.62 -4.88
CA THR A 170 -14.61 -9.97 -6.23
C THR A 170 -14.49 -8.74 -7.14
N ARG A 171 -15.41 -7.79 -7.02
CA ARG A 171 -15.36 -6.51 -7.74
C ARG A 171 -14.16 -5.67 -7.29
N ALA A 172 -13.98 -5.48 -5.99
CA ALA A 172 -12.85 -4.73 -5.44
C ALA A 172 -11.50 -5.31 -5.88
N TYR A 173 -11.38 -6.64 -5.90
CA TYR A 173 -10.21 -7.36 -6.40
C TYR A 173 -9.93 -7.07 -7.88
N THR A 174 -10.96 -7.18 -8.72
CA THR A 174 -10.82 -6.97 -10.18
C THR A 174 -10.43 -5.51 -10.48
N GLU A 175 -11.09 -4.56 -9.81
CA GLU A 175 -10.77 -3.14 -9.95
C GLU A 175 -9.34 -2.83 -9.47
N ALA A 176 -8.91 -3.41 -8.33
CA ALA A 176 -7.55 -3.26 -7.83
C ALA A 176 -6.50 -3.80 -8.82
N LYS A 177 -6.68 -5.01 -9.37
CA LYS A 177 -5.77 -5.59 -10.37
C LYS A 177 -5.64 -4.75 -11.62
N ASN A 178 -6.73 -4.11 -12.04
CA ASN A 178 -6.74 -3.31 -13.26
C ASN A 178 -6.15 -1.91 -13.05
N GLN A 179 -6.35 -1.32 -11.88
CA GLN A 179 -5.99 0.07 -11.61
C GLN A 179 -4.63 0.23 -10.96
N ALA A 180 -4.19 -0.69 -10.11
CA ALA A 180 -2.90 -0.56 -9.42
C ALA A 180 -1.71 -0.48 -10.38
N PRO A 181 -1.59 -1.33 -11.43
CA PRO A 181 -0.49 -1.22 -12.40
C PRO A 181 -0.49 0.12 -13.13
N LYS A 182 -1.68 0.61 -13.52
CA LYS A 182 -1.84 1.90 -14.19
C LYS A 182 -1.41 3.05 -13.28
N ALA A 183 -1.82 3.05 -12.02
CA ALA A 183 -1.46 4.11 -11.09
C ALA A 183 0.04 4.13 -10.74
N VAL A 184 0.69 2.96 -10.67
CA VAL A 184 2.15 2.88 -10.54
C VAL A 184 2.85 3.39 -11.81
N ALA A 185 2.32 3.07 -12.99
CA ALA A 185 2.85 3.58 -14.26
C ALA A 185 2.70 5.10 -14.37
N ASP A 186 1.54 5.65 -14.01
CA ASP A 186 1.29 7.10 -13.99
C ASP A 186 2.23 7.82 -13.02
N LEU A 187 2.46 7.25 -11.82
CA LEU A 187 3.44 7.77 -10.87
C LEU A 187 4.86 7.74 -11.44
N ASN A 188 5.28 6.64 -12.04
CA ASN A 188 6.60 6.54 -12.67
C ASN A 188 6.78 7.53 -13.83
N ALA A 189 5.72 7.80 -14.59
CA ALA A 189 5.74 8.83 -15.61
C ALA A 189 5.90 10.23 -15.00
N ALA A 190 5.21 10.54 -13.89
CA ALA A 190 5.39 11.79 -13.16
C ALA A 190 6.81 11.92 -12.58
N ILE A 191 7.37 10.84 -12.04
CA ILE A 191 8.77 10.78 -11.57
C ILE A 191 9.75 11.06 -12.72
N ALA A 192 9.53 10.48 -13.90
CA ALA A 192 10.38 10.74 -15.07
C ALA A 192 10.33 12.20 -15.52
N LYS A 193 9.13 12.81 -15.55
CA LYS A 193 8.98 14.25 -15.83
C LYS A 193 9.67 15.12 -14.78
N ALA A 194 9.55 14.76 -13.50
CA ALA A 194 10.24 15.45 -12.41
C ALA A 194 11.77 15.34 -12.52
N ALA A 195 12.31 14.19 -12.96
CA ALA A 195 13.74 14.02 -13.20
C ALA A 195 14.26 14.92 -14.34
N ALA A 196 13.50 15.03 -15.43
CA ALA A 196 13.81 15.96 -16.52
C ALA A 196 13.78 17.42 -16.02
N LEU A 197 12.75 17.79 -15.24
CA LEU A 197 12.64 19.12 -14.64
C LEU A 197 13.79 19.42 -13.67
N SER A 198 14.20 18.45 -12.85
CA SER A 198 15.36 18.58 -11.94
C SER A 198 16.63 18.98 -12.69
N THR A 199 16.87 18.42 -13.87
CA THR A 199 18.05 18.75 -14.69
C THR A 199 18.01 20.19 -15.18
N THR A 200 16.81 20.70 -15.52
CA THR A 200 16.61 22.09 -15.92
C THR A 200 16.75 23.05 -14.73
N LEU A 201 16.15 22.71 -13.58
CA LEU A 201 16.21 23.50 -12.35
C LEU A 201 17.64 23.64 -11.81
N ALA A 202 18.47 22.61 -11.95
CA ALA A 202 19.86 22.63 -11.52
C ALA A 202 20.69 23.71 -12.23
N ARG A 203 20.32 24.13 -13.45
CA ARG A 203 20.97 25.25 -14.16
C ARG A 203 20.74 26.61 -13.51
N TYR A 204 19.77 26.68 -12.60
CA TYR A 204 19.41 27.86 -11.84
C TYR A 204 19.67 27.63 -10.34
N ASP A 205 20.54 26.70 -9.95
CA ASP A 205 20.85 26.40 -8.54
C ASP A 205 19.62 25.98 -7.70
N LEU A 206 18.59 25.41 -8.34
CA LEU A 206 17.43 24.83 -7.66
C LEU A 206 17.52 23.31 -7.67
N THR A 207 17.45 22.71 -6.49
CA THR A 207 17.56 21.26 -6.30
C THR A 207 16.20 20.61 -6.11
N LEU A 208 15.89 19.62 -6.95
CA LEU A 208 14.71 18.77 -6.82
C LEU A 208 15.16 17.33 -6.57
N ASN A 209 14.99 16.81 -5.36
CA ASN A 209 15.34 15.42 -5.06
C ASN A 209 14.23 14.48 -5.51
N VAL A 210 14.41 13.88 -6.69
CA VAL A 210 13.42 12.99 -7.30
C VAL A 210 13.54 11.58 -6.71
N PRO A 211 12.45 10.98 -6.18
CA PRO A 211 12.50 9.61 -5.68
C PRO A 211 12.74 8.59 -6.80
N GLN A 212 13.24 7.41 -6.44
CA GLN A 212 13.42 6.33 -7.41
C GLN A 212 12.08 5.83 -7.96
N PRO A 213 12.02 5.44 -9.25
CA PRO A 213 10.84 4.81 -9.81
C PRO A 213 10.46 3.55 -9.04
N VAL A 214 9.16 3.36 -8.84
CA VAL A 214 8.64 2.15 -8.21
C VAL A 214 8.69 1.04 -9.24
N LYS A 215 9.34 -0.10 -8.93
CA LYS A 215 9.31 -1.28 -9.81
C LYS A 215 7.87 -1.61 -10.27
N PRO A 216 7.66 -1.90 -11.56
CA PRO A 216 6.33 -2.17 -12.10
C PRO A 216 5.62 -3.31 -11.40
N ILE A 217 4.29 -3.25 -11.39
CA ILE A 217 3.45 -4.40 -11.10
C ILE A 217 3.36 -5.20 -12.39
N GLU A 218 4.06 -6.33 -12.45
CA GLU A 218 3.87 -7.28 -13.53
C GLU A 218 2.42 -7.76 -13.46
N ALA A 219 1.66 -7.60 -14.56
CA ALA A 219 0.38 -8.28 -14.68
C ALA A 219 0.69 -9.77 -14.51
N ALA A 220 0.14 -10.41 -13.47
CA ALA A 220 0.37 -11.81 -13.19
C ALA A 220 0.17 -12.59 -14.49
N ALA A 221 1.27 -13.02 -15.12
CA ALA A 221 1.21 -13.99 -16.19
C ALA A 221 0.45 -15.15 -15.57
N ALA A 222 -0.70 -15.49 -16.16
CA ALA A 222 -1.51 -16.60 -15.70
C ALA A 222 -0.55 -17.77 -15.51
N LYS A 223 -0.22 -18.10 -14.25
CA LYS A 223 0.54 -19.29 -13.94
C LYS A 223 -0.37 -20.40 -14.43
N ARG A 224 -0.12 -20.89 -15.65
CA ARG A 224 -0.73 -22.12 -16.15
C ARG A 224 -0.33 -23.16 -15.14
N SER A 225 -1.24 -23.46 -14.23
CA SER A 225 -1.10 -24.57 -13.32
C SER A 225 -1.07 -25.79 -14.21
N SER A 226 0.13 -26.27 -14.53
CA SER A 226 0.33 -27.60 -15.06
C SER A 226 0.22 -28.53 -13.86
N LEU A 227 -0.96 -29.10 -13.70
CA LEU A 227 -1.17 -30.39 -13.08
C LEU A 227 -1.81 -31.28 -14.16
#